data_AF-A0A523EBY5-F1
#
_entry.id   AF-A0A523EBY5-F1
#
_cell.length_a   1.000
_cell.length_b   1.000
_cell.length_c   1.000
_cell.angle_alpha   90.00
_cell.angle_beta   90.00
_cell.angle_gamma   90.00
#
_symmetry.space_group_name_H-M   'P 1'
#
loop_
_entity.id
_entity.type
_entity.pdbx_description
1 polymer ?
#
loop_
_entity_poly.entity_id
_entity_poly.type
_entity_poly.pdbx_seq_one_letter_code
_entity_poly.pdbx_strand_id
1 'polypeptide(L)'
;MCEHYVHEIWAGESTSLESQANSAATGNLTGNVDPVMAEERMAQVPDYVRLFKQAFGVDRPTYHLALRAIATFERAEVISDDSPFDLEMSGQRSAMSAEARLGMALFTGKAGCIQYHNGALFTDEGFHNVGVPTSPTFDTDILAQIALRYQHYARGVPAELYRKADRDLGLYYTTKREVDKGKFRTPPLRYLVYTTPYMHNGFLKPRSGTVSLPTQRSRNRSIISSCGSAREQHVKAAIDGEPQLSDDQQ
;
A
#
# COMPACT_ATOMS: atom_id res chain seq x y z
N MET A 1 7.29 20.59 -7.24
CA MET A 1 6.44 19.71 -8.08
C MET A 1 5.79 18.74 -7.12
N CYS A 2 4.47 18.77 -6.95
CA CYS A 2 3.78 17.75 -6.16
C CYS A 2 3.83 16.45 -6.97
N GLU A 3 4.61 15.48 -6.52
CA GLU A 3 4.58 14.13 -7.08
C GLU A 3 3.24 13.51 -6.69
N HIS A 4 2.45 13.12 -7.69
CA HIS A 4 1.18 12.42 -7.50
C HIS A 4 1.33 10.97 -7.95
N TYR A 5 0.58 10.06 -7.32
CA TYR A 5 0.56 8.66 -7.71
C TYR A 5 0.12 8.50 -9.17
N VAL A 6 0.83 7.66 -9.91
CA VAL A 6 0.52 7.34 -11.32
C VAL A 6 -0.47 6.18 -11.41
N HIS A 7 -0.44 5.30 -10.41
CA HIS A 7 -1.30 4.14 -10.27
C HIS A 7 -1.98 4.15 -8.91
N GLU A 8 -3.29 3.99 -8.93
CA GLU A 8 -4.12 3.84 -7.75
C GLU A 8 -4.53 2.37 -7.58
N ILE A 9 -4.87 1.99 -6.34
CA ILE A 9 -5.19 0.60 -5.93
C ILE A 9 -3.94 -0.30 -5.96
N TRP A 10 -3.97 -1.40 -5.21
CA TRP A 10 -2.87 -2.36 -5.10
C TRP A 10 -2.49 -3.05 -6.41
N ALA A 11 -3.45 -3.27 -7.33
CA ALA A 11 -3.19 -3.88 -8.63
C ALA A 11 -3.09 -2.85 -9.77
N GLY A 12 -3.13 -1.55 -9.44
CA GLY A 12 -2.84 -0.46 -10.37
C GLY A 12 -3.90 -0.22 -11.44
N GLU A 13 -5.13 -0.67 -11.21
CA GLU A 13 -6.17 -0.65 -12.25
C GLU A 13 -6.78 0.73 -12.48
N SER A 14 -6.52 1.68 -11.59
CA SER A 14 -6.94 3.07 -11.76
C SER A 14 -5.72 3.97 -11.97
N THR A 15 -5.84 4.90 -12.89
CA THR A 15 -4.75 5.81 -13.31
C THR A 15 -4.95 7.26 -12.84
N SER A 16 -5.98 7.49 -12.04
CA SER A 16 -6.28 8.79 -11.43
C SER A 16 -7.12 8.61 -10.16
N LEU A 17 -7.07 9.62 -9.29
CA LEU A 17 -7.92 9.70 -8.10
C LEU A 17 -9.41 9.78 -8.47
N GLU A 18 -9.77 10.47 -9.56
CA GLU A 18 -11.16 10.52 -10.02
C GLU A 18 -11.68 9.12 -10.43
N SER A 19 -10.87 8.37 -11.17
CA SER A 19 -11.19 6.99 -11.56
C SER A 19 -11.24 6.06 -10.33
N GLN A 20 -10.35 6.28 -9.36
CA GLN A 20 -10.33 5.52 -8.11
C GLN A 20 -11.59 5.79 -7.30
N ALA A 21 -11.96 7.06 -7.14
CA ALA A 21 -13.12 7.48 -6.37
C ALA A 21 -14.40 6.91 -6.98
N ASN A 22 -14.50 6.91 -8.31
CA ASN A 22 -15.60 6.27 -9.03
C ASN A 22 -15.63 4.75 -8.72
N SER A 23 -14.50 4.06 -8.89
CA SER A 23 -14.41 2.62 -8.64
C SER A 23 -14.77 2.25 -7.20
N ALA A 24 -14.39 3.07 -6.22
CA ALA A 24 -14.72 2.84 -4.81
C ALA A 24 -16.21 3.08 -4.54
N ALA A 25 -16.77 4.15 -5.10
CA ALA A 25 -18.17 4.52 -4.94
C ALA A 25 -19.13 3.50 -5.57
N THR A 26 -18.87 3.06 -6.81
CA THR A 26 -19.78 2.17 -7.54
C THR A 26 -19.48 0.69 -7.33
N GLY A 27 -18.41 0.34 -6.63
CA GLY A 27 -18.02 -1.05 -6.42
C GLY A 27 -19.06 -1.85 -5.63
N ASN A 28 -19.46 -3.02 -6.15
CA ASN A 28 -20.53 -3.86 -5.59
C ASN A 28 -20.25 -4.34 -4.15
N LEU A 29 -18.98 -4.50 -3.79
CA LEU A 29 -18.55 -4.92 -2.44
C LEU A 29 -18.21 -3.73 -1.53
N THR A 30 -18.22 -2.50 -2.07
CA THR A 30 -17.82 -1.28 -1.37
C THR A 30 -18.98 -0.29 -1.30
N GLY A 31 -18.95 0.79 -2.07
CA GLY A 31 -19.92 1.87 -1.96
C GLY A 31 -21.30 1.52 -2.51
N ASN A 32 -21.39 0.65 -3.52
CA ASN A 32 -22.63 0.26 -4.21
C ASN A 32 -23.54 1.47 -4.55
N VAL A 33 -22.91 2.59 -4.91
CA VAL A 33 -23.59 3.85 -5.23
C VAL A 33 -24.05 3.82 -6.68
N ASP A 34 -25.33 4.16 -6.90
CA ASP A 34 -25.84 4.55 -8.21
C ASP A 34 -25.55 6.04 -8.45
N PRO A 35 -24.85 6.42 -9.55
CA PRO A 35 -24.49 7.81 -9.82
C PRO A 35 -25.69 8.77 -9.91
N VAL A 36 -26.81 8.33 -10.50
CA VAL A 36 -28.02 9.17 -10.63
C VAL A 36 -28.61 9.42 -9.24
N MET A 37 -28.71 8.37 -8.42
CA MET A 37 -29.16 8.53 -7.03
C MET A 37 -28.24 9.43 -6.20
N ALA A 38 -26.92 9.41 -6.46
CA ALA A 38 -25.98 10.30 -5.79
C ALA A 38 -26.24 11.77 -6.15
N GLU A 39 -26.48 12.09 -7.43
CA GLU A 39 -26.83 13.44 -7.88
C GLU A 39 -28.14 13.92 -7.23
N GLU A 40 -29.17 13.08 -7.25
CA GLU A 40 -30.46 13.42 -6.63
C GLU A 40 -30.34 13.66 -5.13
N ARG A 41 -29.50 12.89 -4.42
CA ARG A 41 -29.23 13.11 -3.00
C ARG A 41 -28.47 14.40 -2.75
N MET A 42 -27.43 14.69 -3.54
CA MET A 42 -26.68 15.94 -3.40
C MET A 42 -27.55 17.17 -3.66
N ALA A 43 -28.46 17.10 -4.63
CA ALA A 43 -29.35 18.20 -4.96
C ALA A 43 -30.42 18.49 -3.90
N GLN A 44 -30.74 17.52 -3.04
CA GLN A 44 -31.65 17.69 -1.92
C GLN A 44 -31.01 18.40 -0.72
N VAL A 45 -29.69 18.65 -0.74
CA VAL A 45 -28.96 19.34 0.33
C VAL A 45 -28.62 20.76 -0.14
N PRO A 46 -29.32 21.81 0.35
CA PRO A 46 -29.10 23.19 -0.12
C PRO A 46 -27.65 23.66 0.01
N ASP A 47 -26.93 23.22 1.04
CA ASP A 47 -25.51 23.55 1.21
C ASP A 47 -24.63 22.96 0.12
N TYR A 48 -24.88 21.72 -0.35
CA TYR A 48 -24.13 21.19 -1.49
C TYR A 48 -24.43 21.97 -2.76
N VAL A 49 -25.68 22.34 -3.02
CA VAL A 49 -26.02 23.18 -4.18
C VAL A 49 -25.25 24.51 -4.15
N ARG A 50 -25.24 25.19 -2.99
CA ARG A 50 -24.49 26.44 -2.79
C ARG A 50 -22.99 26.26 -2.99
N LEU A 51 -22.40 25.22 -2.39
CA LEU A 51 -20.95 24.97 -2.46
C LEU A 51 -20.51 24.57 -3.88
N PHE A 52 -21.28 23.76 -4.60
CA PHE A 52 -20.99 23.41 -5.99
C PHE A 52 -21.12 24.61 -6.92
N LYS A 53 -22.10 25.50 -6.68
CA LYS A 53 -22.18 26.78 -7.40
C LYS A 53 -20.96 27.66 -7.15
N GLN A 54 -20.48 27.73 -5.92
CA GLN A 54 -19.29 28.50 -5.58
C GLN A 54 -18.01 27.90 -6.18
N ALA A 55 -17.84 26.57 -6.09
CA ALA A 55 -16.61 25.90 -6.53
C ALA A 55 -16.53 25.69 -8.05
N PHE A 56 -17.66 25.41 -8.71
CA PHE A 56 -17.71 24.99 -10.11
C PHE A 56 -18.63 25.83 -11.00
N GLY A 57 -19.37 26.79 -10.44
CA GLY A 57 -20.27 27.65 -11.21
C GLY A 57 -21.54 26.96 -11.72
N VAL A 58 -21.90 25.80 -11.15
CA VAL A 58 -23.09 25.02 -11.56
C VAL A 58 -24.27 25.24 -10.62
N ASP A 59 -25.49 25.29 -11.17
CA ASP A 59 -26.71 25.43 -10.36
C ASP A 59 -27.15 24.11 -9.70
N ARG A 60 -26.59 22.98 -10.13
CA ARG A 60 -26.88 21.66 -9.57
C ARG A 60 -25.60 20.83 -9.45
N PRO A 61 -25.36 20.15 -8.32
CA PRO A 61 -24.26 19.20 -8.18
C PRO A 61 -24.38 18.06 -9.19
N THR A 62 -23.26 17.63 -9.76
CA THR A 62 -23.18 16.44 -10.62
C THR A 62 -22.18 15.44 -10.04
N TYR A 63 -22.38 14.16 -10.33
CA TYR A 63 -21.58 13.07 -9.80
C TYR A 63 -20.13 13.20 -10.25
N HIS A 64 -19.91 13.52 -11.52
CA HIS A 64 -18.56 13.76 -12.04
C HIS A 64 -17.83 14.91 -11.31
N LEU A 65 -18.53 16.01 -10.98
CA LEU A 65 -17.94 17.10 -10.21
C LEU A 65 -17.68 16.71 -8.75
N ALA A 66 -18.50 15.83 -8.17
CA ALA A 66 -18.24 15.28 -6.84
C ALA A 66 -16.95 14.44 -6.81
N LEU A 67 -16.74 13.57 -7.81
CA LEU A 67 -15.49 12.81 -7.96
C LEU A 67 -14.27 13.73 -8.09
N ARG A 68 -14.38 14.80 -8.89
CA ARG A 68 -13.33 15.82 -9.01
C ARG A 68 -13.08 16.57 -7.72
N ALA A 69 -14.13 16.90 -6.95
CA ALA A 69 -14.00 17.56 -5.66
C ALA A 69 -13.23 16.68 -4.66
N ILE A 70 -13.58 15.38 -4.58
CA ILE A 70 -12.87 14.40 -3.74
C ILE A 70 -11.40 14.30 -4.15
N ALA A 71 -11.14 14.07 -5.44
CA ALA A 71 -9.77 13.96 -5.96
C ALA A 71 -8.95 15.25 -5.76
N THR A 72 -9.60 16.43 -5.80
CA THR A 72 -8.93 17.71 -5.52
C THR A 72 -8.60 17.84 -4.04
N PHE A 73 -9.53 17.47 -3.16
CA PHE A 73 -9.29 17.45 -1.71
C PHE A 73 -8.13 16.51 -1.36
N GLU A 74 -8.11 15.29 -1.91
CA GLU A 74 -7.02 14.34 -1.68
C GLU A 74 -5.66 14.89 -2.13
N ARG A 75 -5.61 15.56 -3.29
CA ARG A 75 -4.37 16.19 -3.78
C ARG A 75 -3.90 17.36 -2.94
N ALA A 76 -4.82 18.12 -2.33
CA ALA A 76 -4.51 19.38 -1.65
C ALA A 76 -4.26 19.19 -0.15
N GLU A 77 -5.04 18.33 0.49
CA GLU A 77 -5.09 18.22 1.96
C GLU A 77 -4.43 16.94 2.48
N VAL A 78 -4.30 15.91 1.64
CA VAL A 78 -3.68 14.63 2.02
C VAL A 78 -2.23 14.58 1.52
N ILE A 79 -1.47 15.59 1.96
CA ILE A 79 -0.04 15.74 1.65
C ILE A 79 0.77 15.50 2.93
N SER A 80 1.95 14.92 2.75
CA SER A 80 2.95 14.74 3.80
C SER A 80 4.25 15.39 3.35
N ASP A 81 4.58 16.54 3.95
CA ASP A 81 5.76 17.32 3.58
C ASP A 81 6.50 17.91 4.78
N ASP A 82 6.10 17.56 6.00
CA ASP A 82 6.64 18.10 7.25
C ASP A 82 7.23 17.04 8.19
N SER A 83 7.44 15.81 7.71
CA SER A 83 8.05 14.77 8.53
C SER A 83 9.51 15.10 8.87
N PRO A 84 10.08 14.55 9.95
CA PRO A 84 11.51 14.73 10.26
C PRO A 84 12.44 14.38 9.10
N PHE A 85 12.04 13.43 8.25
CA PHE A 85 12.75 13.12 7.01
C PHE A 85 12.69 14.29 6.01
N ASP A 86 11.50 14.85 5.77
CA ASP A 86 11.31 15.97 4.84
C ASP A 86 12.07 17.23 5.29
N LEU A 87 12.01 17.53 6.59
CA LEU A 87 12.76 18.63 7.19
C LEU A 87 14.27 18.45 6.99
N GLU A 88 14.79 17.23 7.19
CA GLU A 88 16.21 16.98 6.98
C GLU A 88 16.62 17.04 5.50
N MET A 89 15.80 16.50 4.60
CA MET A 89 16.03 16.57 3.15
C MET A 89 15.94 17.99 2.59
N SER A 90 15.15 18.88 3.23
CA SER A 90 15.08 20.31 2.90
C SER A 90 16.24 21.13 3.49
N GLY A 91 17.15 20.51 4.23
CA GLY A 91 18.37 21.14 4.74
C GLY A 91 18.36 21.48 6.23
N GLN A 92 17.27 21.20 6.96
CA GLN A 92 17.25 21.32 8.42
C GLN A 92 18.04 20.15 9.03
N ARG A 93 19.35 20.37 9.14
CA ARG A 93 20.27 19.41 9.76
C ARG A 93 19.77 19.06 11.16
N SER A 94 19.92 17.80 11.53
CA SER A 94 19.51 17.28 12.86
C SER A 94 18.00 17.07 13.07
N ALA A 95 17.14 17.18 12.04
CA ALA A 95 15.71 16.93 12.20
C ALA A 95 15.37 15.45 12.49
N MET A 96 16.07 14.48 11.88
CA MET A 96 15.96 13.07 12.26
C MET A 96 16.80 12.75 13.51
N SER A 97 16.41 11.73 14.27
CA SER A 97 17.23 11.19 15.35
C SER A 97 18.46 10.44 14.81
N ALA A 98 19.42 10.12 15.69
CA ALA A 98 20.59 9.32 15.32
C ALA A 98 20.17 7.91 14.84
N GLU A 99 19.20 7.29 15.50
CA GLU A 99 18.64 5.98 15.16
C GLU A 99 17.93 6.01 13.81
N ALA A 100 17.18 7.07 13.52
CA ALA A 100 16.52 7.26 12.23
C ALA A 100 17.54 7.38 11.08
N ARG A 101 18.67 8.07 11.29
CA ARG A 101 19.78 8.12 10.31
C ARG A 101 20.43 6.76 10.10
N LEU A 102 20.64 5.98 11.16
CA LEU A 102 21.13 4.61 11.03
C LEU A 102 20.15 3.72 10.26
N GLY A 103 18.85 3.85 10.54
CA GLY A 103 17.78 3.20 9.79
C GLY A 103 17.79 3.56 8.31
N MET A 104 17.97 4.85 7.99
CA MET A 104 18.09 5.34 6.61
C MET A 104 19.33 4.78 5.90
N ALA A 105 20.48 4.71 6.58
CA ALA A 105 21.69 4.10 6.03
C ALA A 105 21.51 2.60 5.75
N LEU A 106 20.78 1.89 6.62
CA LEU A 106 20.42 0.49 6.38
C LEU A 106 19.48 0.35 5.18
N PHE A 107 18.43 1.18 5.11
CA PHE A 107 17.40 1.21 4.08
C PHE A 107 17.97 1.49 2.68
N THR A 108 18.88 2.47 2.58
CA THR A 108 19.56 2.87 1.34
C THR A 108 20.74 1.96 0.97
N GLY A 109 21.36 1.31 1.97
CA GLY A 109 22.52 0.45 1.80
C GLY A 109 22.17 -1.03 1.87
N LYS A 110 22.61 -1.67 2.96
CA LYS A 110 22.68 -3.15 3.06
C LYS A 110 21.32 -3.86 2.99
N ALA A 111 20.22 -3.21 3.37
CA ALA A 111 18.89 -3.82 3.27
C ALA A 111 18.30 -3.73 1.86
N GLY A 112 18.81 -2.83 1.01
CA GLY A 112 18.39 -2.70 -0.39
C GLY A 112 16.95 -2.23 -0.59
N CYS A 113 16.28 -1.73 0.44
CA CYS A 113 14.87 -1.31 0.37
C CYS A 113 14.64 -0.20 -0.67
N ILE A 114 15.63 0.68 -0.84
CA ILE A 114 15.56 1.79 -1.79
C ILE A 114 15.47 1.36 -3.26
N GLN A 115 15.74 0.10 -3.59
CA GLN A 115 15.59 -0.41 -4.95
C GLN A 115 14.13 -0.33 -5.45
N TYR A 116 13.17 -0.44 -4.53
CA TYR A 116 11.73 -0.38 -4.83
C TYR A 116 11.04 0.77 -4.08
N HIS A 117 11.53 1.15 -2.90
CA HIS A 117 10.95 2.22 -2.10
C HIS A 117 11.84 3.47 -2.15
N ASN A 118 11.70 4.28 -3.20
CA ASN A 118 12.51 5.48 -3.45
C ASN A 118 11.66 6.72 -3.79
N GLY A 119 12.32 7.82 -4.14
CA GLY A 119 11.66 9.09 -4.43
C GLY A 119 11.03 9.75 -3.19
N ALA A 120 10.28 10.82 -3.40
CA ALA A 120 9.68 11.56 -2.27
C ALA A 120 8.59 10.75 -1.56
N LEU A 121 7.95 9.79 -2.25
CA LEU A 121 6.86 8.99 -1.69
C LEU A 121 7.30 7.60 -1.17
N PHE A 122 8.60 7.27 -1.27
CA PHE A 122 9.15 5.96 -0.91
C PHE A 122 8.49 4.81 -1.68
N THR A 123 8.33 4.98 -2.98
CA THR A 123 7.81 3.99 -3.92
C THR A 123 8.33 4.27 -5.32
N ASP A 124 8.65 3.20 -6.05
CA ASP A 124 8.97 3.22 -7.47
C ASP A 124 7.72 3.07 -8.35
N GLU A 125 6.54 2.90 -7.74
CA GLU A 125 5.26 2.61 -8.40
C GLU A 125 5.27 1.30 -9.22
N GLY A 126 6.31 0.47 -9.07
CA GLY A 126 6.52 -0.78 -9.78
C GLY A 126 5.61 -1.91 -9.27
N PHE A 127 5.54 -3.02 -10.01
CA PHE A 127 4.70 -4.17 -9.65
C PHE A 127 5.53 -5.40 -9.35
N HIS A 128 5.44 -5.90 -8.12
CA HIS A 128 6.29 -6.97 -7.61
C HIS A 128 5.47 -8.03 -6.88
N ASN A 129 5.92 -9.28 -6.99
CA ASN A 129 5.38 -10.38 -6.19
C ASN A 129 6.44 -10.78 -5.16
N VAL A 130 6.23 -10.39 -3.91
CA VAL A 130 7.13 -10.68 -2.77
C VAL A 130 6.74 -11.96 -2.02
N GLY A 131 5.79 -12.74 -2.55
CA GLY A 131 5.37 -14.01 -1.96
C GLY A 131 4.54 -13.86 -0.68
N VAL A 132 3.71 -12.81 -0.59
CA VAL A 132 2.80 -12.63 0.56
C VAL A 132 1.89 -13.87 0.68
N PRO A 133 1.83 -14.52 1.86
CA PRO A 133 0.96 -15.68 2.06
C PRO A 133 -0.53 -15.32 1.94
N THR A 134 -1.35 -16.34 1.71
CA THR A 134 -2.81 -16.19 1.80
C THR A 134 -3.22 -15.72 3.19
N SER A 135 -4.27 -14.88 3.27
CA SER A 135 -4.81 -14.44 4.55
C SER A 135 -5.36 -15.64 5.34
N PRO A 136 -5.06 -15.79 6.65
CA PRO A 136 -5.64 -16.85 7.49
C PRO A 136 -7.17 -16.83 7.53
N THR A 137 -7.80 -15.67 7.29
CA THR A 137 -9.26 -15.55 7.23
C THR A 137 -9.86 -16.31 6.06
N PHE A 138 -9.12 -16.55 4.97
CA PHE A 138 -9.63 -17.28 3.82
C PHE A 138 -10.01 -18.73 4.19
N ASP A 139 -9.24 -19.36 5.08
CA ASP A 139 -9.46 -20.75 5.46
C ASP A 139 -10.68 -20.93 6.38
N THR A 140 -11.07 -19.89 7.11
CA THR A 140 -12.12 -19.96 8.15
C THR A 140 -13.40 -19.20 7.80
N ASP A 141 -13.36 -18.24 6.88
CA ASP A 141 -14.48 -17.38 6.52
C ASP A 141 -15.02 -17.71 5.11
N ILE A 142 -16.20 -18.32 5.08
CA ILE A 142 -16.91 -18.67 3.83
C ILE A 142 -17.27 -17.41 3.03
N LEU A 143 -17.59 -16.29 3.69
CA LEU A 143 -17.90 -15.05 2.99
C LEU A 143 -16.64 -14.49 2.32
N ALA A 144 -15.47 -14.58 2.97
CA ALA A 144 -14.20 -14.20 2.34
C ALA A 144 -13.89 -15.07 1.11
N GLN A 145 -14.16 -16.38 1.16
CA GLN A 145 -14.00 -17.28 0.03
C GLN A 145 -14.94 -16.92 -1.14
N ILE A 146 -16.21 -16.66 -0.85
CA ILE A 146 -17.22 -16.28 -1.85
C ILE A 146 -16.85 -14.93 -2.47
N ALA A 147 -16.52 -13.93 -1.64
CA ALA A 147 -16.19 -12.59 -2.07
C ALA A 147 -14.96 -12.57 -3.00
N LEU A 148 -13.88 -13.28 -2.62
CA LEU A 148 -12.68 -13.37 -3.47
C LEU A 148 -12.99 -13.99 -4.83
N ARG A 149 -13.74 -15.11 -4.85
CA ARG A 149 -14.09 -15.81 -6.10
C ARG A 149 -15.04 -14.98 -6.96
N TYR A 150 -15.97 -14.26 -6.35
CA TYR A 150 -16.83 -13.32 -7.05
C TYR A 150 -16.02 -12.14 -7.63
N GLN A 151 -15.08 -11.58 -6.88
CA GLN A 151 -14.19 -10.53 -7.37
C GLN A 151 -13.39 -11.01 -8.59
N HIS A 152 -12.81 -12.22 -8.53
CA HIS A 152 -12.13 -12.82 -9.68
C HIS A 152 -13.06 -12.97 -10.89
N TYR A 153 -14.26 -13.51 -10.70
CA TYR A 153 -15.26 -13.62 -11.75
C TYR A 153 -15.62 -12.25 -12.36
N ALA A 154 -15.91 -11.25 -11.52
CA ALA A 154 -16.25 -9.89 -11.95
C ALA A 154 -15.11 -9.21 -12.71
N ARG A 155 -13.86 -9.58 -12.40
CA ARG A 155 -12.65 -9.13 -13.11
C ARG A 155 -12.32 -9.99 -14.34
N GLY A 156 -13.21 -10.86 -14.80
CA GLY A 156 -13.03 -11.65 -16.02
C GLY A 156 -11.94 -12.71 -15.91
N VAL A 157 -11.66 -13.21 -14.71
CA VAL A 157 -10.78 -14.36 -14.51
C VAL A 157 -11.48 -15.61 -15.06
N PRO A 158 -10.79 -16.51 -15.79
CA PRO A 158 -11.40 -17.74 -16.29
C PRO A 158 -11.90 -18.69 -15.18
N ALA A 159 -12.94 -19.46 -15.47
CA ALA A 159 -13.65 -20.27 -14.48
C ALA A 159 -12.85 -21.44 -13.92
N GLU A 160 -11.95 -22.00 -14.71
CA GLU A 160 -10.97 -22.99 -14.30
C GLU A 160 -10.00 -22.45 -13.24
N LEU A 161 -9.76 -21.14 -13.24
CA LEU A 161 -8.85 -20.46 -12.33
C LEU A 161 -9.59 -19.93 -11.09
N TYR A 162 -10.62 -19.10 -11.26
CA TYR A 162 -11.24 -18.43 -10.11
C TYR A 162 -11.94 -19.39 -9.15
N ARG A 163 -12.46 -20.52 -9.64
CA ARG A 163 -13.12 -21.52 -8.77
C ARG A 163 -12.16 -22.16 -7.76
N LYS A 164 -10.85 -22.16 -8.06
CA LYS A 164 -9.79 -22.74 -7.22
C LYS A 164 -8.89 -21.69 -6.57
N ALA A 165 -9.09 -20.42 -6.91
CA ALA A 165 -8.27 -19.34 -6.38
C ALA A 165 -8.50 -19.18 -4.88
N ASP A 166 -7.38 -19.13 -4.15
CA ASP A 166 -7.29 -18.91 -2.71
C ASP A 166 -6.67 -17.56 -2.36
N ARG A 167 -6.23 -16.82 -3.37
CA ARG A 167 -5.52 -15.54 -3.20
C ARG A 167 -5.90 -14.55 -4.29
N ASP A 168 -5.56 -13.30 -4.03
CA ASP A 168 -5.66 -12.21 -4.98
C ASP A 168 -4.63 -12.38 -6.12
N LEU A 169 -5.06 -12.18 -7.36
CA LEU A 169 -4.22 -12.32 -8.56
C LEU A 169 -3.50 -11.01 -8.94
N GLY A 170 -3.80 -9.90 -8.27
CA GLY A 170 -3.10 -8.62 -8.43
C GLY A 170 -3.15 -8.07 -9.86
N LEU A 171 -2.02 -7.59 -10.36
CA LEU A 171 -1.86 -6.97 -11.69
C LEU A 171 -2.45 -7.80 -12.85
N TYR A 172 -2.57 -9.13 -12.70
CA TYR A 172 -3.26 -10.00 -13.65
C TYR A 172 -4.69 -9.53 -13.99
N TYR A 173 -5.39 -8.87 -13.06
CA TYR A 173 -6.73 -8.34 -13.34
C TYR A 173 -6.76 -7.38 -14.53
N THR A 174 -5.68 -6.66 -14.77
CA THR A 174 -5.56 -5.73 -15.89
C THR A 174 -4.88 -6.38 -17.08
N THR A 175 -3.73 -7.05 -16.86
CA THR A 175 -2.88 -7.49 -17.97
C THR A 175 -3.29 -8.83 -18.56
N LYS A 176 -3.99 -9.68 -17.80
CA LYS A 176 -4.28 -11.07 -18.13
C LYS A 176 -3.05 -11.94 -18.45
N ARG A 177 -1.84 -11.47 -18.13
CA ARG A 177 -0.60 -12.22 -18.36
C ARG A 177 -0.29 -13.10 -17.15
N GLU A 178 -0.08 -14.39 -17.39
CA GLU A 178 0.25 -15.37 -16.34
C GLU A 178 1.43 -14.94 -15.46
N VAL A 179 2.44 -14.29 -16.06
CA VAL A 179 3.64 -13.80 -15.36
C VAL A 179 3.38 -12.65 -14.38
N ASP A 180 2.19 -12.04 -14.42
CA ASP A 180 1.82 -10.92 -13.53
C ASP A 180 0.95 -11.35 -12.35
N LYS A 181 0.63 -12.63 -12.23
CA LYS A 181 -0.16 -13.14 -11.10
C LYS A 181 0.53 -12.89 -9.76
N GLY A 182 -0.23 -12.28 -8.85
CA GLY A 182 0.21 -11.94 -7.49
C GLY A 182 1.22 -10.80 -7.44
N LYS A 183 1.44 -10.06 -8.54
CA LYS A 183 2.19 -8.81 -8.49
C LYS A 183 1.28 -7.69 -8.02
N PHE A 184 1.77 -6.89 -7.09
CA PHE A 184 1.10 -5.71 -6.58
C PHE A 184 2.04 -4.52 -6.68
N ARG A 185 1.44 -3.33 -6.78
CA ARG A 185 2.13 -2.05 -6.76
C ARG A 185 2.96 -1.93 -5.48
N THR A 186 4.18 -1.41 -5.59
CA THR A 186 4.98 -1.02 -4.43
C THR A 186 4.23 0.09 -3.68
N PRO A 187 3.75 -0.14 -2.45
CA PRO A 187 3.02 0.90 -1.72
C PRO A 187 4.00 1.99 -1.25
N PRO A 188 3.57 3.26 -1.20
CA PRO A 188 4.34 4.30 -0.53
C PRO A 188 4.53 3.97 0.95
N LEU A 189 5.67 4.37 1.52
CA LEU A 189 5.99 4.13 2.94
C LEU A 189 5.71 5.33 3.85
N ARG A 190 5.13 6.41 3.32
CA ARG A 190 4.65 7.52 4.15
C ARG A 190 3.54 7.04 5.08
N TYR A 191 3.53 7.53 6.32
CA TYR A 191 2.57 7.17 7.38
C TYR A 191 2.49 5.69 7.75
N LEU A 192 3.47 4.86 7.37
CA LEU A 192 3.43 3.41 7.59
C LEU A 192 3.07 3.01 9.02
N VAL A 193 3.58 3.72 10.03
CA VAL A 193 3.33 3.44 11.46
C VAL A 193 1.83 3.50 11.84
N TYR A 194 1.01 4.23 11.08
CA TYR A 194 -0.41 4.43 11.37
C TYR A 194 -1.34 3.50 10.58
N THR A 195 -0.82 2.71 9.63
CA THR A 195 -1.63 1.98 8.65
C THR A 195 -1.52 0.46 8.78
N THR A 196 -1.33 -0.05 9.99
CA THR A 196 -1.39 -1.50 10.24
C THR A 196 -2.83 -2.02 10.08
N PRO A 197 -3.05 -3.26 9.60
CA PRO A 197 -2.04 -4.26 9.20
C PRO A 197 -1.46 -4.02 7.80
N TYR A 198 -0.32 -4.63 7.51
CA TYR A 198 0.45 -4.43 6.26
C TYR A 198 0.19 -5.50 5.20
N MET A 199 0.66 -5.19 3.99
CA MET A 199 0.48 -5.93 2.73
C MET A 199 -0.94 -5.80 2.16
N HIS A 200 -1.10 -6.14 0.88
CA HIS A 200 -2.36 -5.99 0.14
C HIS A 200 -3.55 -6.73 0.76
N ASN A 201 -3.30 -7.77 1.55
CA ASN A 201 -4.30 -8.61 2.20
C ASN A 201 -4.30 -8.48 3.73
N GLY A 202 -3.56 -7.51 4.30
CA GLY A 202 -3.47 -7.32 5.74
C GLY A 202 -2.84 -8.50 6.51
N PHE A 203 -2.11 -9.39 5.83
CA PHE A 203 -1.52 -10.58 6.44
C PHE A 203 -0.56 -10.24 7.58
N LEU A 204 0.21 -9.16 7.43
CA LEU A 204 1.28 -8.85 8.35
C LEU A 204 0.81 -7.86 9.41
N LYS A 205 0.58 -8.35 10.62
CA LYS A 205 0.27 -7.54 11.80
C LYS A 205 1.48 -7.52 12.74
N PRO A 206 2.30 -6.45 12.74
CA PRO A 206 3.44 -6.36 13.65
C PRO A 206 2.97 -6.41 15.10
N ARG A 207 3.73 -7.12 15.94
CA ARG A 207 3.66 -6.96 17.38
C ARG A 207 4.86 -6.08 17.76
N SER A 208 4.62 -4.93 18.38
CA SER A 208 5.67 -4.01 18.86
C SER A 208 6.58 -3.40 17.78
N GLY A 209 6.04 -3.05 16.60
CA GLY A 209 6.74 -2.25 15.59
C GLY A 209 7.72 -3.00 14.66
N THR A 210 8.01 -4.28 14.91
CA THR A 210 8.89 -5.09 14.05
C THR A 210 8.13 -5.74 12.91
N VAL A 211 8.50 -5.41 11.67
CA VAL A 211 7.97 -5.99 10.44
C VAL A 211 8.88 -7.13 9.99
N SER A 212 8.40 -8.37 10.06
CA SER A 212 9.09 -9.52 9.47
C SER A 212 8.12 -10.34 8.63
N LEU A 213 8.44 -10.52 7.35
CA LEU A 213 7.76 -11.51 6.52
C LEU A 213 8.31 -12.89 6.89
N PRO A 214 7.45 -13.91 7.09
CA PRO A 214 7.92 -15.28 7.19
C PRO A 214 8.64 -15.62 5.88
N THR A 215 9.89 -16.08 5.97
CA THR A 215 10.61 -16.60 4.81
C THR A 215 9.88 -17.85 4.30
N GLN A 216 9.04 -17.71 3.27
CA GLN A 216 8.53 -18.86 2.55
C GLN A 216 9.70 -19.48 1.77
N ARG A 217 10.12 -20.70 2.14
CA ARG A 217 10.90 -21.57 1.25
C ARG A 217 10.01 -21.89 0.03
N SER A 218 10.07 -21.03 -0.97
CA SER A 218 9.52 -21.29 -2.30
C SER A 218 10.04 -22.65 -2.80
N ARG A 219 9.12 -23.55 -3.18
CA ARG A 219 9.46 -24.82 -3.86
C ARG A 219 9.91 -24.62 -5.32
N ASN A 220 10.01 -23.38 -5.80
CA ASN A 220 10.64 -23.03 -7.07
C ASN A 220 12.01 -22.38 -6.82
N ARG A 221 13.06 -23.18 -6.97
CA ARG A 221 14.47 -22.85 -6.70
C ARG A 221 15.13 -21.87 -7.67
N SER A 222 14.38 -21.21 -8.56
CA SER A 222 15.02 -20.48 -9.67
C SER A 222 15.25 -19.00 -9.45
N ILE A 223 14.76 -18.38 -8.35
CA ILE A 223 14.79 -16.91 -8.20
C ILE A 223 15.43 -16.43 -6.88
N ILE A 224 15.66 -17.31 -5.90
CA ILE A 224 16.21 -16.93 -4.58
C ILE A 224 17.62 -17.51 -4.38
N SER A 225 18.52 -17.32 -5.35
CA SER A 225 19.91 -17.83 -5.26
C SER A 225 20.96 -16.78 -4.90
N SER A 226 20.63 -15.50 -4.76
CA SER A 226 21.64 -14.46 -4.49
C SER A 226 21.55 -13.82 -3.10
N CYS A 227 20.59 -14.19 -2.26
CA CYS A 227 20.42 -13.56 -0.95
C CYS A 227 20.18 -14.63 0.13
N GLY A 228 21.25 -15.28 0.58
CA GLY A 228 21.14 -16.29 1.64
C GLY A 228 22.38 -17.11 1.88
N SER A 229 23.45 -16.51 2.43
CA SER A 229 24.52 -17.29 3.06
C SER A 229 25.20 -16.63 4.27
N ALA A 230 24.69 -15.51 4.81
CA ALA A 230 25.42 -14.78 5.86
C ALA A 230 24.59 -14.41 7.12
N ARG A 231 23.39 -14.98 7.32
CA ARG A 231 22.43 -14.45 8.31
C ARG A 231 22.12 -15.30 9.53
N GLU A 232 22.90 -16.33 9.85
CA GLU A 232 22.64 -17.16 11.04
C GLU A 232 23.64 -16.99 12.21
N GLN A 233 24.73 -16.24 12.07
CA GLN A 233 25.73 -16.16 13.16
C GLN A 233 25.75 -14.85 13.96
N HIS A 234 25.20 -13.73 13.46
CA HIS A 234 25.49 -12.41 14.06
C HIS A 234 24.34 -11.72 14.83
N VAL A 235 23.17 -12.34 14.97
CA VAL A 235 22.02 -11.71 15.67
C VAL A 235 22.02 -11.97 17.19
N LYS A 236 22.79 -12.94 17.68
CA LYS A 236 22.84 -13.28 19.11
C LYS A 236 23.74 -12.35 19.96
N ALA A 237 24.59 -11.53 19.34
CA ALA A 237 25.61 -10.76 20.05
C ALA A 237 25.20 -9.32 20.46
N ALA A 238 23.97 -8.89 20.18
CA ALA A 238 23.54 -7.50 20.39
C ALA A 238 22.47 -7.33 21.49
N ILE A 239 22.07 -8.40 22.19
CA ILE A 239 20.96 -8.37 23.16
C ILE A 239 21.42 -8.59 24.62
N ASP A 240 22.60 -9.16 24.86
CA ASP A 240 23.09 -9.43 26.22
C ASP A 240 24.27 -8.51 26.56
N GLY A 241 23.97 -7.26 26.91
CA GLY A 241 24.94 -6.30 27.45
C GLY A 241 24.78 -6.14 28.95
N GLU A 242 25.43 -7.00 29.75
CA GLU A 242 25.79 -6.66 31.14
C GLU A 242 27.25 -6.17 31.20
N PRO A 243 27.56 -5.10 31.95
CA PRO A 243 28.92 -4.62 32.07
C PRO A 243 29.67 -5.42 33.16
N GLN A 244 30.62 -6.26 32.76
CA GLN A 244 31.64 -6.74 33.70
C GLN A 244 32.78 -5.73 33.78
N LEU A 245 32.93 -5.15 34.97
CA LEU A 245 34.15 -4.48 35.43
C LEU A 245 35.28 -5.51 35.46
N SER A 246 36.36 -5.26 34.71
CA SER A 246 37.61 -6.02 34.83
C SER A 246 38.54 -5.33 35.81
N ASP A 247 38.79 -5.98 36.94
CA ASP A 247 40.03 -5.82 37.68
C ASP A 247 41.18 -6.38 36.83
N ASP A 248 42.21 -5.57 36.60
CA ASP A 248 43.61 -5.94 36.85
C ASP A 248 44.54 -4.83 36.36
N GLN A 249 45.06 -4.08 37.34
CA GLN A 249 46.37 -3.44 37.25
C GLN A 249 47.42 -4.42 37.75
N GLN A 250 48.36 -4.78 36.88
CA GLN A 250 49.77 -5.00 37.21
C GLN A 250 50.61 -4.13 36.29
#